data_AF-A0A838QRA5-F1
#
_entry.id   AF-A0A838QRA5-F1
#
_cell.length_a   1.000
_cell.length_b   1.000
_cell.length_c   1.000
_cell.angle_alpha   90.00
_cell.angle_beta   90.00
_cell.angle_gamma   90.00
#
_symmetry.space_group_name_H-M   'P 1'
#
loop_
_entity.id
_entity.type
_entity.pdbx_description
1 polymer ?
#
loop_
_entity_poly.entity_id
_entity_poly.type
_entity_poly.pdbx_seq_one_letter_code
_entity_poly.pdbx_strand_id
1 'polypeptide(L)'
;FSRDMMIEGVPGSTAKDQSRAKSDTLQEMVHYGLHRHFTGGSSVLLFGGGVKRGFLYGETAAERPLVAIKNPVSVTDLHATIFTAMGISPKTEFTIEKRPFYVTEDGKGQVVEELFA
;
A
#
# COMPACT_ATOMS: atom_id res chain seq x y z
N PHE A 1 14.11 13.74 1.65
CA PHE A 1 14.03 13.18 0.28
C PHE A 1 15.41 12.68 -0.10
N SER A 2 15.61 11.37 -0.24
CA SER A 2 16.94 10.76 -0.45
C SER A 2 17.45 10.94 -1.87
N ARG A 3 18.79 10.96 -1.99
CA ARG A 3 19.52 10.94 -3.27
C ARG A 3 19.25 9.68 -4.12
N ASP A 4 18.63 8.64 -3.56
CA ASP A 4 18.18 7.45 -4.32
C ASP A 4 17.07 7.79 -5.33
N MET A 5 16.25 8.82 -5.08
CA MET A 5 15.25 9.31 -6.03
C MET A 5 15.86 10.10 -7.21
N MET A 6 17.16 10.47 -7.13
CA MET A 6 17.88 11.18 -8.19
C MET A 6 18.60 10.23 -9.17
N ILE A 7 18.47 8.91 -8.98
CA ILE A 7 19.20 7.87 -9.74
C ILE A 7 18.23 6.85 -10.37
N GLU A 8 16.91 6.94 -10.10
CA GLU A 8 15.92 6.35 -11.01
C GLU A 8 15.98 7.11 -12.35
N GLY A 9 16.51 6.45 -13.39
CA GLY A 9 16.68 7.05 -14.72
C GLY A 9 18.11 7.14 -15.24
N VAL A 10 19.11 6.56 -14.56
CA VAL A 10 20.46 6.43 -15.15
C VAL A 10 20.38 5.51 -16.37
N PRO A 11 20.75 6.00 -17.58
CA PRO A 11 20.75 5.17 -18.79
C PRO A 11 21.59 3.90 -18.59
N GLY A 12 20.98 2.74 -18.79
CA GLY A 12 21.61 1.42 -18.62
C GLY A 12 21.41 0.74 -17.26
N SER A 13 20.83 1.44 -16.26
CA SER A 13 20.47 0.81 -14.98
C SER A 13 19.17 0.02 -15.08
N THR A 14 19.09 -1.09 -14.35
CA THR A 14 17.88 -1.95 -14.26
C THR A 14 17.10 -1.76 -12.94
N ALA A 15 17.45 -0.75 -12.14
CA ALA A 15 17.00 -0.54 -10.75
C ALA A 15 17.46 -1.62 -9.74
N LYS A 16 17.51 -2.89 -10.18
CA LYS A 16 18.02 -4.04 -9.41
C LYS A 16 19.53 -3.93 -9.12
N ASP A 17 20.27 -3.19 -9.94
CA ASP A 17 21.71 -2.96 -9.86
C ASP A 17 22.10 -1.71 -9.05
N GLN A 18 21.14 -0.94 -8.56
CA GLN A 18 21.41 0.34 -7.88
C GLN A 18 21.82 0.19 -6.41
N SER A 19 21.61 -0.98 -5.79
CA SER A 19 22.03 -1.20 -4.41
C SER A 19 23.50 -1.63 -4.37
N ARG A 20 24.35 -0.80 -3.73
CA ARG A 20 25.75 -1.14 -3.47
C ARG A 20 25.94 -2.19 -2.37
N ALA A 21 24.87 -2.55 -1.66
CA ALA A 21 24.82 -3.56 -0.61
C ALA A 21 23.61 -4.47 -0.82
N LYS A 22 23.63 -5.21 -1.94
CA LYS A 22 22.56 -6.13 -2.31
C LYS A 22 22.61 -7.35 -1.39
N SER A 23 21.54 -7.52 -0.61
CA SER A 23 21.36 -8.69 0.24
C SER A 23 19.87 -9.04 0.31
N ASP A 24 19.58 -10.33 0.47
CA ASP A 24 18.24 -10.84 0.72
C ASP A 24 17.86 -10.77 2.20
N THR A 25 18.84 -10.57 3.10
CA THR A 25 18.64 -10.45 4.55
C THR A 25 19.33 -9.20 5.12
N LEU A 26 18.84 -8.70 6.26
CA LEU A 26 19.38 -7.50 6.91
C LEU A 26 20.43 -7.90 7.97
N GLN A 27 21.67 -8.16 7.55
CA GLN A 27 22.75 -8.60 8.47
C GLN A 27 23.76 -7.52 8.90
N GLU A 28 23.92 -6.45 8.13
CA GLU A 28 24.95 -5.43 8.34
C GLU A 28 24.30 -4.05 8.48
N MET A 29 24.97 -3.11 9.15
CA MET A 29 24.45 -1.74 9.34
C MET A 29 24.10 -1.05 8.02
N VAL A 30 24.82 -1.34 6.93
CA VAL A 30 24.56 -0.80 5.58
C VAL A 30 23.26 -1.33 4.97
N HIS A 31 22.72 -2.45 5.47
CA HIS A 31 21.43 -2.98 5.04
C HIS A 31 20.23 -2.24 5.69
N TYR A 32 20.46 -1.52 6.80
CA TYR A 32 19.45 -0.72 7.49
C TYR A 32 19.41 0.73 6.98
N GLY A 33 18.28 1.42 7.16
CA GLY A 33 18.12 2.81 6.67
C GLY A 33 17.90 2.93 5.16
N LEU A 34 17.39 1.85 4.54
CA LEU A 34 17.03 1.77 3.13
C LEU A 34 16.13 2.96 2.74
N HIS A 35 16.65 3.80 1.85
CA HIS A 35 15.99 5.01 1.36
C HIS A 35 15.32 4.78 -0.01
N ARG A 36 14.67 3.62 -0.15
CA ARG A 36 13.98 3.18 -1.37
C ARG A 36 12.47 3.41 -1.26
N HIS A 37 11.80 3.45 -2.41
CA HIS A 37 10.35 3.33 -2.47
C HIS A 37 9.94 1.91 -2.07
N PHE A 38 9.43 1.74 -0.84
CA PHE A 38 8.84 0.48 -0.38
C PHE A 38 7.42 0.38 -0.94
N THR A 39 7.31 -0.17 -2.15
CA THR A 39 6.00 -0.38 -2.80
C THR A 39 5.28 -1.62 -2.30
N GLY A 40 5.98 -2.47 -1.53
CA GLY A 40 5.45 -3.75 -1.03
C GLY A 40 4.53 -3.66 0.19
N GLY A 41 4.42 -2.49 0.82
CA GLY A 41 3.60 -2.29 2.01
C GLY A 41 3.56 -0.83 2.45
N SER A 42 2.44 -0.43 3.04
CA SER A 42 2.23 0.88 3.65
C SER A 42 1.46 0.70 4.97
N SER A 43 1.49 1.74 5.81
CA SER A 43 0.67 1.78 7.03
C SER A 43 -0.36 2.89 6.90
N VAL A 44 -1.60 2.58 7.26
CA VAL A 44 -2.73 3.51 7.21
C VAL A 44 -3.39 3.58 8.58
N LEU A 45 -3.58 4.79 9.08
CA LEU A 45 -4.35 5.04 10.30
C LEU A 45 -5.78 5.39 9.92
N LEU A 46 -6.75 4.65 10.48
CA LEU A 46 -8.18 4.94 10.35
C LEU A 46 -8.75 5.33 11.72
N PHE A 47 -9.64 6.32 11.74
CA PHE A 47 -10.34 6.77 12.93
C PHE A 47 -11.75 7.28 12.58
N GLY A 48 -12.76 6.90 13.37
CA GLY A 48 -14.17 7.20 13.07
C GLY A 48 -14.79 6.20 12.10
N GLY A 49 -15.98 6.50 11.57
CA GLY A 49 -16.64 5.65 10.56
C GLY A 49 -16.94 4.21 11.02
N GLY A 50 -17.05 3.97 12.33
CA GLY A 50 -17.34 2.65 12.90
C GLY A 50 -16.15 1.69 13.00
N VAL A 51 -14.91 2.13 12.72
CA VAL A 51 -13.74 1.25 12.84
C VAL A 51 -13.40 0.93 14.29
N LYS A 52 -12.88 -0.29 14.55
CA LYS A 52 -12.47 -0.75 15.88
C LYS A 52 -11.40 0.16 16.49
N ARG A 53 -11.59 0.52 17.76
CA ARG A 53 -10.61 1.34 18.52
C ARG A 53 -9.43 0.47 18.98
N GLY A 54 -8.22 0.99 18.81
CA GLY A 54 -7.00 0.34 19.33
C GLY A 54 -6.71 -1.02 18.68
N PHE A 55 -7.13 -1.19 17.43
CA PHE A 55 -7.03 -2.45 16.69
C PHE A 55 -5.90 -2.37 15.66
N LEU A 56 -5.03 -3.38 15.66
CA LEU A 56 -3.98 -3.55 14.67
C LEU A 56 -4.40 -4.63 13.68
N TYR A 57 -4.36 -4.32 12.38
CA TYR A 57 -4.75 -5.22 11.32
C TYR A 57 -3.62 -5.40 10.31
N GLY A 58 -3.22 -6.65 10.11
CA GLY A 58 -2.12 -7.02 9.22
C GLY A 58 -0.73 -6.82 9.81
N GLU A 59 0.28 -7.21 9.02
CA GLU A 59 1.70 -7.18 9.38
C GLU A 59 2.55 -7.22 8.10
N THR A 60 3.68 -6.50 8.11
CA THR A 60 4.72 -6.60 7.07
C THR A 60 5.89 -7.45 7.55
N ALA A 61 6.59 -8.12 6.64
CA ALA A 61 7.78 -8.91 6.97
C ALA A 61 8.79 -8.08 7.79
N ALA A 62 9.37 -8.68 8.84
CA ALA A 62 10.39 -8.05 9.68
C ALA A 62 11.73 -7.85 8.93
N GLU A 63 11.94 -8.60 7.85
CA GLU A 63 13.08 -8.51 6.96
C GLU A 63 12.64 -8.35 5.50
N ARG A 64 13.61 -8.20 4.60
CA ARG A 64 13.33 -8.12 3.15
C ARG A 64 12.46 -9.30 2.71
N PRO A 65 11.47 -9.09 1.81
CA PRO A 65 11.25 -7.87 1.03
C PRO A 65 10.39 -6.79 1.72
N LEU A 66 10.09 -6.91 3.02
CA LEU A 66 9.29 -5.94 3.81
C LEU A 66 7.87 -5.74 3.24
N VAL A 67 7.31 -6.80 2.65
CA VAL A 67 5.95 -6.83 2.08
C VAL A 67 4.91 -7.17 3.14
N ALA A 68 3.64 -6.85 2.90
CA ALA A 68 2.54 -7.34 3.72
C ALA A 68 2.47 -8.89 3.70
N ILE A 69 2.57 -9.52 4.87
CA ILE A 69 2.56 -10.98 5.05
C ILE A 69 1.33 -11.50 5.80
N LYS A 70 0.64 -10.63 6.54
CA LYS A 70 -0.58 -10.95 7.27
C LYS A 70 -1.68 -9.99 6.85
N ASN A 71 -2.85 -10.55 6.51
CA ASN A 71 -4.05 -9.83 6.11
C ASN A 71 -3.76 -8.65 5.14
N PRO A 72 -3.12 -8.90 3.99
CA PRO A 72 -2.79 -7.85 3.04
C PRO A 72 -4.07 -7.17 2.54
N VAL A 73 -4.04 -5.84 2.48
CA VAL A 73 -5.15 -5.03 1.96
C VAL A 73 -4.66 -4.31 0.71
N SER A 74 -5.34 -4.54 -0.42
CA SER A 74 -5.03 -3.82 -1.65
C SER A 74 -5.50 -2.36 -1.56
N VAL A 75 -4.96 -1.48 -2.40
CA VAL A 75 -5.42 -0.08 -2.46
C VAL A 75 -6.91 0.00 -2.81
N THR A 76 -7.37 -0.88 -3.70
CA THR A 76 -8.76 -0.95 -4.15
C THR A 76 -9.71 -1.38 -3.02
N ASP A 77 -9.31 -2.36 -2.20
CA ASP A 77 -10.07 -2.81 -1.02
C ASP A 77 -10.04 -1.78 0.11
N LEU A 78 -8.92 -1.08 0.30
CA LEU A 78 -8.82 0.03 1.25
C LEU A 78 -9.79 1.15 0.87
N HIS A 79 -9.82 1.57 -0.40
CA HIS A 79 -10.79 2.56 -0.88
C HIS A 79 -12.23 2.09 -0.69
N ALA A 80 -12.55 0.84 -1.05
CA ALA A 80 -13.88 0.26 -0.82
C ALA A 80 -14.28 0.30 0.66
N THR A 81 -13.33 0.00 1.56
CA THR A 81 -13.55 0.06 3.01
C THR A 81 -13.82 1.49 3.48
N ILE A 82 -13.04 2.47 3.02
CA ILE A 82 -13.23 3.89 3.38
C ILE A 82 -14.58 4.41 2.88
N PHE A 83 -14.97 4.12 1.62
CA PHE A 83 -16.28 4.53 1.10
C PHE A 83 -17.42 3.92 1.90
N THR A 84 -17.31 2.63 2.25
CA THR A 84 -18.32 1.96 3.08
C THR A 84 -18.44 2.61 4.45
N ALA A 85 -17.32 2.95 5.09
CA ALA A 85 -17.30 3.69 6.37
C ALA A 85 -17.98 5.06 6.28
N MET A 86 -17.98 5.68 5.09
CA MET A 86 -18.66 6.94 4.79
C MET A 86 -20.13 6.77 4.38
N GLY A 87 -20.66 5.54 4.33
CA GLY A 87 -22.02 5.25 3.86
C GLY A 87 -22.19 5.32 2.34
N ILE A 88 -21.08 5.26 1.58
CA ILE A 88 -21.05 5.29 0.12
C ILE A 88 -20.80 3.87 -0.40
N SER A 89 -21.57 3.43 -1.39
CA SER A 89 -21.33 2.14 -2.03
C SER A 89 -19.96 2.14 -2.75
N PRO A 90 -19.11 1.13 -2.55
CA PRO A 90 -17.86 0.99 -3.32
C PRO A 90 -18.07 0.87 -4.84
N LYS A 91 -19.29 0.54 -5.25
CA LYS A 91 -19.74 0.41 -6.65
C LYS A 91 -20.29 1.70 -7.23
N THR A 92 -20.34 2.78 -6.46
CA THR A 92 -20.80 4.07 -6.98
C THR A 92 -19.93 4.47 -8.17
N GLU A 93 -20.60 4.85 -9.26
CA GLU A 93 -19.97 5.31 -10.49
C GLU A 93 -20.66 6.57 -11.01
N PHE A 94 -19.94 7.30 -11.85
CA PHE A 94 -20.47 8.42 -12.62
C PHE A 94 -20.24 8.16 -14.10
N THR A 95 -21.28 8.32 -14.92
CA THR A 95 -21.14 8.20 -16.37
C THR A 95 -20.57 9.49 -16.94
N ILE A 96 -19.31 9.45 -17.38
CA ILE A 96 -18.62 10.57 -18.03
C ILE A 96 -18.33 10.15 -19.47
N GLU A 97 -18.78 10.95 -20.44
CA GLU A 97 -18.57 10.67 -21.87
C GLU A 97 -19.00 9.24 -22.29
N LYS A 98 -20.14 8.77 -21.76
CA LYS A 98 -20.71 7.41 -21.99
C LYS A 98 -19.84 6.26 -21.44
N ARG A 99 -18.88 6.53 -20.55
CA ARG A 99 -18.09 5.52 -19.85
C ARG A 99 -18.29 5.62 -18.33
N PRO A 100 -18.36 4.51 -17.61
CA PRO A 100 -18.44 4.53 -16.16
C PRO A 100 -17.08 4.91 -15.54
N PHE A 101 -17.11 5.83 -14.58
CA PHE A 101 -15.98 6.17 -13.71
C PHE A 101 -16.36 5.81 -12.27
N TYR A 102 -15.73 4.75 -11.74
CA TYR A 102 -15.97 4.28 -10.38
C TYR A 102 -15.28 5.17 -9.34
N VAL A 103 -15.85 5.20 -8.14
CA VAL A 103 -15.18 5.83 -6.97
C VAL A 103 -14.00 5.00 -6.47
N THR A 104 -13.97 3.71 -6.79
CA THR A 104 -12.82 2.81 -6.65
C THR A 104 -12.19 2.55 -8.02
N GLU A 105 -11.15 1.70 -8.12
CA GLU A 105 -10.48 1.40 -9.40
C GLU A 105 -11.47 0.91 -10.48
N ASP A 106 -12.35 -0.03 -10.13
CA ASP A 106 -13.29 -0.66 -11.07
C ASP A 106 -14.63 -1.11 -10.44
N GLY A 107 -14.92 -0.68 -9.21
CA GLY A 107 -16.13 -1.07 -8.48
C GLY A 107 -16.07 -2.48 -7.87
N LYS A 108 -14.96 -3.21 -7.95
CA LYS A 108 -14.86 -4.59 -7.43
C LYS A 108 -14.10 -4.73 -6.12
N GLY A 109 -13.64 -3.63 -5.54
CA GLY A 109 -12.99 -3.64 -4.23
C GLY A 109 -13.87 -4.31 -3.16
N GLN A 110 -13.24 -5.16 -2.35
CA GLN A 110 -13.88 -5.86 -1.25
C GLN A 110 -13.67 -5.08 0.04
N VAL A 111 -14.74 -4.95 0.82
CA VAL A 111 -14.70 -4.26 2.10
C VAL A 111 -14.00 -5.15 3.11
N VAL A 112 -13.04 -4.60 3.86
CA VAL A 112 -12.38 -5.32 4.95
C VAL A 112 -13.26 -5.21 6.20
N GLU A 113 -14.30 -6.06 6.27
CA GLU A 113 -15.31 -6.02 7.33
C GLU A 113 -14.72 -6.18 8.74
N GLU A 114 -13.60 -6.90 8.85
CA GLU A 114 -12.89 -7.13 10.12
C GLU A 114 -12.41 -5.83 10.80
N LEU A 115 -12.33 -4.71 10.06
CA LEU A 115 -11.95 -3.41 10.61
C LEU A 115 -13.07 -2.70 11.37
N PHE A 116 -14.34 -3.06 11.17
CA PHE A 116 -15.50 -2.41 11.81
C PHE A 116 -15.90 -3.07 13.14
N ALA A 117 -16.47 -2.28 14.04
CA ALA A 117 -16.90 -2.66 15.40
C ALA A 117 -18.31 -3.24 15.47
#